data_AF-A0A920K1H4-F1
#
_entry.id   AF-A0A920K1H4-F1
#
_cell.length_a   1.000
_cell.length_b   1.000
_cell.length_c   1.000
_cell.angle_alpha   90.00
_cell.angle_beta   90.00
_cell.angle_gamma   90.00
#
_symmetry.space_group_name_H-M   'P 1'
#
loop_
_entity.id
_entity.type
_entity.pdbx_description
1 polymer ?
#
loop_
_entity_poly.entity_id
_entity_poly.type
_entity_poly.pdbx_seq_one_letter_code
_entity_poly.pdbx_strand_id
1 'polypeptide(L)'
;MLGSPITKRRWRNFRSNNRAFWSLIIFSGLFTLSLFAEFIANDKPIFVSYRGEIHMPIFTFYPETRFGGDFKTEAAYKEVEVEC
;
A
#
# COMPACT_ATOMS: atom_id res chain seq x y z
N MET A 1 13.01 -21.97 19.82
CA MET A 1 13.93 -20.82 19.69
C MET A 1 13.46 -19.53 20.40
N LEU A 2 12.15 -19.34 20.71
CA LEU A 2 11.64 -18.17 21.46
C LEU A 2 11.44 -18.39 22.98
N GLY A 3 11.67 -19.61 23.48
CA GLY A 3 11.40 -19.98 24.88
C GLY A 3 12.57 -19.83 25.86
N SER A 4 13.76 -19.45 25.41
CA SER A 4 14.93 -19.39 26.28
C SER A 4 14.79 -18.30 27.35
N PRO A 5 15.08 -18.58 28.63
CA PRO A 5 15.02 -17.59 29.71
C PRO A 5 15.93 -16.37 29.46
N ILE A 6 17.00 -16.55 28.66
CA ILE A 6 17.88 -15.46 28.25
C ILE A 6 17.16 -14.48 27.31
N THR A 7 16.38 -14.97 26.35
CA THR A 7 15.61 -14.13 25.43
C THR A 7 14.53 -13.34 26.16
N LYS A 8 13.84 -13.95 27.13
CA LYS A 8 12.87 -13.25 27.99
C LYS A 8 13.51 -12.13 28.81
N ARG A 9 14.71 -12.39 29.38
CA ARG A 9 15.46 -11.36 30.13
C ARG A 9 15.90 -10.21 29.23
N ARG A 10 16.38 -10.50 28.01
CA ARG A 10 16.74 -9.48 27.01
C ARG A 10 15.54 -8.63 26.62
N TRP A 11 14.38 -9.25 26.40
CA TRP A 11 13.14 -8.52 26.10
C TRP A 11 12.72 -7.59 27.23
N ARG A 12 12.78 -8.06 28.48
CA ARG A 12 12.48 -7.23 29.65
C ARG A 12 13.44 -6.04 29.79
N ASN A 13 14.73 -6.27 29.57
CA ASN A 13 15.73 -5.19 29.58
C ASN A 13 15.49 -4.19 28.44
N PHE A 14 15.19 -4.68 27.24
CA PHE A 14 14.88 -3.84 26.09
C PHE A 14 13.65 -2.96 26.34
N ARG A 15 12.59 -3.55 26.92
CA ARG A 15 11.34 -2.82 27.23
C ARG A 15 11.47 -1.84 28.40
N SER A 16 12.48 -2.01 29.27
CA SER A 16 12.82 -1.01 30.30
C SER A 16 13.47 0.25 29.72
N ASN A 17 14.05 0.16 28.52
CA ASN A 17 14.62 1.30 27.82
C ASN A 17 13.52 1.98 26.98
N ASN A 18 12.90 3.00 27.56
CA ASN A 18 11.82 3.75 26.92
C ASN A 18 12.21 4.28 25.53
N ARG A 19 13.45 4.75 25.34
CA ARG A 19 13.92 5.27 24.05
C ARG A 19 13.97 4.17 22.99
N ALA A 20 14.55 3.01 23.34
CA ALA A 20 14.63 1.87 22.44
C ALA A 20 13.24 1.35 22.04
N PHE A 21 12.29 1.34 22.98
CA PHE A 21 10.92 0.93 22.72
C PHE A 21 10.18 1.91 21.81
N TRP A 22 10.29 3.22 22.05
CA TRP A 22 9.71 4.24 21.17
C TRP A 22 10.32 4.22 19.77
N SER A 23 11.64 4.04 19.65
CA SER A 23 12.30 3.88 18.35
C SER A 23 11.80 2.64 17.60
N LEU A 24 11.58 1.52 18.31
CA LEU A 24 11.00 0.32 17.70
C LEU A 24 9.59 0.58 17.18
N ILE A 25 8.74 1.30 17.93
CA ILE A 25 7.38 1.63 17.50
C ILE A 25 7.41 2.52 16.25
N ILE A 26 8.18 3.62 16.29
CA ILE A 26 8.26 4.55 15.16
C ILE A 26 8.81 3.85 13.92
N PHE A 27 9.90 3.09 14.08
CA PHE A 27 10.48 2.32 12.98
C PHE A 27 9.51 1.29 12.43
N SER A 28 8.81 0.54 13.29
CA SER A 28 7.82 -0.44 12.85
C SER A 28 6.68 0.23 12.10
N GLY A 29 6.19 1.39 12.56
CA GLY A 29 5.17 2.16 11.86
C GLY A 29 5.63 2.61 10.48
N LEU A 30 6.81 3.23 10.39
CA LEU A 30 7.39 3.67 9.12
C LEU A 30 7.67 2.50 8.17
N PHE A 31 8.20 1.40 8.68
CA PHE A 31 8.47 0.20 7.90
C PHE A 31 7.17 -0.41 7.37
N THR A 32 6.15 -0.57 8.22
CA THR A 32 4.83 -1.05 7.78
C THR A 32 4.22 -0.12 6.74
N LEU A 33 4.25 1.20 6.94
CA LEU A 33 3.78 2.17 5.96
C LEU A 33 4.54 2.07 4.63
N SER A 34 5.86 1.82 4.67
CA SER A 34 6.66 1.64 3.46
C SER A 34 6.26 0.40 2.65
N LEU A 35 5.87 -0.69 3.32
CA LEU A 35 5.39 -1.90 2.64
C LEU A 35 4.03 -1.68 1.95
N PHE A 36 3.19 -0.82 2.53
CA PHE A 36 1.91 -0.43 1.95
C PHE A 36 1.98 0.89 1.16
N ALA A 37 3.19 1.39 0.87
CA ALA A 37 3.35 2.65 0.15
C ALA A 37 2.80 2.54 -1.27
N GLU A 38 2.97 1.39 -1.94
CA GLU A 38 2.35 1.14 -3.25
C GLU A 38 0.82 1.16 -3.18
N PHE A 39 0.21 0.88 -2.02
CA PHE A 39 -1.25 0.93 -1.85
C PHE A 39 -1.74 2.35 -1.51
N ILE A 40 -0.97 3.11 -0.73
CA ILE A 40 -1.32 4.46 -0.27
C ILE A 40 -0.97 5.52 -1.32
N ALA A 41 0.17 5.38 -1.99
CA ALA A 41 0.68 6.25 -3.04
C ALA A 41 0.52 5.58 -4.42
N ASN A 42 -0.60 4.91 -4.63
CA ASN A 42 -0.87 4.33 -5.94
C ASN A 42 -1.26 5.43 -6.93
N ASP A 43 -0.60 5.47 -8.09
CA ASP A 43 -0.97 6.38 -9.17
C ASP A 43 -2.32 6.00 -9.81
N LYS A 44 -2.73 4.73 -9.64
CA LYS A 44 -3.93 4.14 -10.21
C LYS A 44 -5.02 3.95 -9.15
N PRO A 45 -6.29 4.16 -9.49
CA PRO A 45 -7.38 3.87 -8.57
C PRO A 45 -7.45 2.37 -8.24
N ILE A 46 -7.87 2.06 -7.01
CA ILE A 46 -8.05 0.68 -6.54
C ILE A 46 -9.18 -0.01 -7.32
N PHE A 47 -10.22 0.75 -7.66
CA PHE A 47 -11.41 0.28 -8.36
C PHE A 47 -11.98 1.38 -9.26
N VAL A 48 -12.48 0.99 -10.43
CA VAL A 48 -13.20 1.84 -11.38
C VAL A 48 -14.45 1.10 -11.85
N SER A 49 -15.59 1.78 -11.88
CA SER A 49 -16.81 1.27 -12.52
C SER A 49 -16.96 1.98 -13.86
N TYR A 50 -17.00 1.23 -14.96
CA TYR A 50 -17.24 1.78 -16.29
C TYR A 50 -18.31 0.96 -17.01
N ARG A 51 -19.40 1.60 -17.46
CA ARG A 51 -20.54 0.97 -18.17
C ARG A 51 -21.13 -0.26 -17.47
N GLY A 52 -21.14 -0.26 -16.14
CA GLY A 52 -21.68 -1.36 -15.33
C GLY A 52 -20.70 -2.52 -15.08
N GLU A 53 -19.49 -2.44 -15.64
CA GLU A 53 -18.40 -3.38 -15.33
C GLU A 53 -17.43 -2.78 -14.30
N ILE A 54 -16.94 -3.67 -13.45
CA ILE A 54 -16.00 -3.36 -12.38
C ILE A 54 -14.59 -3.70 -12.87
N HIS A 55 -13.68 -2.73 -12.75
CA HIS A 55 -12.28 -2.89 -13.10
C HIS A 55 -11.40 -2.56 -11.89
N MET A 56 -10.29 -3.30 -11.73
CA MET A 56 -9.33 -3.11 -10.63
C MET A 56 -7.93 -2.80 -11.20
N PRO A 57 -7.66 -1.54 -11.60
CA PRO A 57 -6.43 -1.15 -12.29
C PRO A 57 -5.15 -1.38 -11.48
N ILE A 58 -5.28 -1.52 -10.15
CA ILE A 58 -4.17 -1.86 -9.26
C ILE A 58 -3.60 -3.27 -9.51
N PHE A 59 -4.41 -4.21 -9.99
CA PHE A 59 -3.99 -5.59 -10.25
C PHE A 59 -3.83 -5.91 -11.74
N THR A 60 -4.40 -5.10 -12.62
CA THR A 60 -4.48 -5.42 -14.06
C THR A 60 -4.30 -4.16 -14.89
N PHE A 61 -3.47 -4.26 -15.93
CA PHE A 61 -3.30 -3.19 -16.90
C PHE A 61 -4.52 -3.10 -17.83
N TYR A 62 -5.14 -1.92 -17.91
CA TYR A 62 -6.19 -1.63 -18.87
C TYR A 62 -5.76 -0.49 -19.80
N PRO A 63 -5.74 -0.71 -21.13
CA PRO A 63 -5.47 0.35 -22.09
C PRO A 63 -6.65 1.32 -22.18
N GLU A 64 -6.39 2.60 -22.47
CA GLU A 64 -7.41 3.64 -22.61
C GLU A 64 -8.48 3.35 -23.68
N THR A 65 -8.17 2.56 -24.71
CA THR A 65 -9.16 2.02 -25.67
C THR A 65 -10.33 1.28 -25.01
N ARG A 66 -10.14 0.69 -23.83
CA ARG A 66 -11.23 0.04 -23.05
C ARG A 66 -12.22 1.05 -22.48
N PHE A 67 -11.80 2.29 -22.30
CA PHE A 67 -12.59 3.40 -21.76
C PHE A 67 -13.04 4.39 -22.84
N GLY A 68 -12.75 4.11 -24.12
CA GLY A 68 -13.15 4.94 -25.27
C GLY A 68 -12.07 5.90 -25.79
N GLY A 69 -10.82 5.78 -25.34
CA GLY A 69 -9.68 6.54 -25.88
C GLY A 69 -9.06 5.93 -27.14
N ASP A 70 -8.17 6.67 -27.79
CA ASP A 70 -7.60 6.32 -29.11
C ASP A 70 -6.22 5.61 -29.03
N PHE A 71 -5.52 5.69 -27.90
CA PHE A 71 -4.18 5.13 -27.73
C PHE A 71 -4.18 3.79 -26.95
N LYS A 72 -3.04 3.10 -26.95
CA LYS A 72 -2.83 1.84 -26.19
C LYS A 72 -2.09 2.09 -24.86
N THR A 73 -2.05 3.34 -24.44
CA THR A 73 -1.42 3.78 -23.19
C THR A 73 -2.33 3.51 -22.00
N GLU A 74 -1.74 3.59 -20.81
CA GLU A 74 -2.49 3.48 -19.56
C GLU A 74 -3.54 4.59 -19.48
N ALA A 75 -4.78 4.23 -19.16
CA ALA A 75 -5.85 5.21 -19.06
C ALA A 75 -5.54 6.27 -17.99
N ALA A 76 -5.77 7.54 -18.30
CA ALA A 76 -5.64 8.65 -17.37
C ALA A 76 -6.86 8.69 -16.42
N TYR A 77 -6.90 7.77 -15.44
CA TYR A 77 -8.06 7.59 -14.54
C TYR A 77 -8.39 8.79 -13.63
N LYS A 78 -7.54 9.82 -13.61
CA LYS A 78 -7.71 11.03 -12.78
C LYS A 78 -8.30 12.21 -13.57
N GLU A 79 -8.48 12.09 -14.88
CA GLU A 79 -9.05 13.17 -15.70
C GLU A 79 -10.58 13.09 -15.74
N VAL A 80 -11.20 14.27 -15.64
CA VAL A 80 -12.66 14.47 -15.55
C VAL A 80 -13.38 14.00 -16.83
N GLU A 81 -12.67 13.86 -17.94
CA GLU A 81 -13.21 13.40 -19.22
C GLU A 81 -13.63 11.92 -19.20
N VAL A 82 -13.30 11.19 -18.12
CA VAL A 82 -13.74 9.82 -17.82
C VAL A 82 -14.87 9.79 -16.76
N GLU A 83 -15.53 10.91 -16.48
CA GLU A 83 -16.78 10.88 -15.72
C GLU A 83 -17.87 10.16 -16.54
N CYS A 84 -18.51 9.19 -15.88
CA CYS A 84 -19.60 8.38 -16.43
C CYS A 84 -20.87 9.19 -16.68
#